data_AF-A0A934W3U1-F1
#
_entry.id   AF-A0A934W3U1-F1
#
_cell.length_a   1.000
_cell.length_b   1.000
_cell.length_c   1.000
_cell.angle_alpha   90.00
_cell.angle_beta   90.00
_cell.angle_gamma   90.00
#
_symmetry.space_group_name_H-M   'P 1'
#
loop_
_entity.id
_entity.type
_entity.pdbx_description
1 polymer ?
#
loop_
_entity_poly.entity_id
_entity_poly.type
_entity_poly.pdbx_seq_one_letter_code
_entity_poly.pdbx_strand_id
1 'polypeptide(L)' 'MNAVDEIIRDLGGVATAAELRERGHPAWELRMLLDYGRLVRVRKGWYATTSTPIELVRAWRVGGRLACVSAPGGHELRG' A
#
# COMPACT_ATOMS: atom_id res chain seq x y z
N MET A 1 0.81 13.98 -11.64
CA MET A 1 1.10 12.85 -10.72
C MET A 1 0.09 12.90 -9.57
N ASN A 2 -0.22 11.78 -8.92
CA ASN A 2 -1.19 11.73 -7.82
C ASN A 2 -0.42 11.46 -6.52
N ALA A 3 -0.73 12.15 -5.42
CA ALA A 3 0.04 12.03 -4.16
C ALA A 3 0.16 10.58 -3.66
N VAL A 4 -0.88 9.77 -3.87
CA VAL A 4 -0.87 8.34 -3.51
C VAL A 4 0.15 7.54 -4.33
N ASP A 5 0.37 7.88 -5.61
CA ASP A 5 1.40 7.24 -6.44
C ASP A 5 2.81 7.48 -5.89
N GLU A 6 3.08 8.73 -5.50
CA GLU A 6 4.38 9.12 -4.95
C GLU A 6 4.66 8.41 -3.62
N ILE A 7 3.66 8.36 -2.74
CA ILE A 7 3.72 7.61 -1.47
C ILE A 7 4.00 6.12 -1.70
N ILE A 8 3.28 5.50 -2.64
CA ILE A 8 3.46 4.09 -2.95
C ILE A 8 4.87 3.84 -3.50
N ARG A 9 5.40 4.75 -4.32
CA ARG A 9 6.76 4.64 -4.85
C ARG A 9 7.82 4.82 -3.76
N ASP A 10 7.63 5.77 -2.85
CA ASP A 10 8.46 6.00 -1.67
C ASP A 10 8.52 4.77 -0.74
N LEU A 11 7.39 4.09 -0.56
CA LEU A 11 7.27 2.84 0.21
C LEU A 11 7.84 1.60 -0.51
N GLY A 12 8.42 1.76 -1.70
CA GLY A 12 9.00 0.66 -2.47
C GLY A 12 8.04 -0.02 -3.43
N GLY A 13 7.00 0.67 -3.89
CA GLY A 13 6.12 0.26 -5.00
C GLY A 13 4.80 -0.41 -4.59
N VAL A 14 4.59 -0.65 -3.29
CA VAL A 14 3.32 -1.14 -2.72
C VAL A 14 3.05 -0.45 -1.40
N ALA A 15 1.78 -0.24 -1.07
CA ALA A 15 1.36 0.28 0.23
C ALA A 15 0.11 -0.43 0.74
N THR A 16 -0.07 -0.45 2.06
CA THR A 16 -1.28 -0.98 2.68
C THR A 16 -2.36 0.09 2.82
N ALA A 17 -3.61 -0.35 2.96
CA ALA A 17 -4.73 0.54 3.26
C ALA A 17 -4.53 1.32 4.58
N ALA A 18 -3.80 0.74 5.53
CA ALA A 18 -3.49 1.37 6.81
C ALA A 18 -2.47 2.48 6.62
N GLU A 19 -1.35 2.22 5.95
CA GLU A 19 -0.32 3.25 5.71
C GLU A 19 -0.85 4.43 4.90
N LEU A 20 -1.65 4.16 3.86
CA LEU A 20 -2.29 5.22 3.09
C LEU A 20 -3.24 6.05 3.98
N ARG A 21 -3.98 5.40 4.88
CA ARG A 21 -4.84 6.09 5.86
C ARG A 21 -4.04 6.96 6.81
N GLU A 22 -2.93 6.44 7.36
CA GLU A 22 -2.06 7.19 8.27
C GLU A 22 -1.44 8.42 7.59
N ARG A 23 -1.20 8.35 6.29
CA ARG A 23 -0.74 9.47 5.47
C ARG A 23 -1.87 10.39 4.97
N GLY A 24 -3.10 10.21 5.45
CA GLY A 24 -4.24 11.09 5.14
C GLY A 24 -5.07 10.69 3.92
N HIS A 25 -4.84 9.49 3.36
CA HIS A 25 -5.57 8.98 2.20
C HIS A 25 -6.61 7.91 2.62
N PRO A 26 -7.89 8.30 2.77
CA PRO A 26 -8.95 7.40 3.23
C PRO A 26 -9.37 6.38 2.18
N ALA A 27 -10.04 5.31 2.63
CA ALA A 27 -10.44 4.20 1.76
C ALA A 27 -11.34 4.58 0.58
N TRP A 28 -12.12 5.66 0.69
CA TRP A 28 -12.96 6.14 -0.42
C TRP A 28 -12.11 6.74 -1.55
N GLU A 29 -11.01 7.40 -1.22
CA GLU A 29 -10.09 7.97 -2.20
C GLU A 29 -9.32 6.86 -2.93
N LEU A 30 -8.90 5.83 -2.19
CA LEU A 30 -8.30 4.62 -2.78
C LEU A 30 -9.28 3.93 -3.75
N ARG A 31 -10.57 3.87 -3.39
CA ARG A 31 -11.59 3.26 -4.25
C ARG A 31 -11.83 4.08 -5.52
N MET A 32 -11.83 5.39 -5.40
CA MET A 32 -11.87 6.31 -6.54
C MET A 32 -10.66 6.08 -7.46
N LEU A 33 -9.44 6.02 -6.90
CA LEU A 33 -8.21 5.78 -7.67
C LEU A 33 -8.14 4.39 -8.33
N LEU A 34 -8.76 3.38 -7.72
CA LEU A 34 -8.93 2.05 -8.33
C LEU A 34 -9.89 2.12 -9.53
N ASP A 35 -11.00 2.86 -9.39
CA ASP A 35 -11.99 3.04 -10.45
C ASP A 35 -11.40 3.80 -11.65
N TYR A 36 -10.62 4.85 -11.38
CA TYR A 36 -9.85 5.59 -12.40
C TYR A 36 -8.69 4.78 -13.01
N GLY A 37 -8.43 3.56 -12.56
CA GLY A 37 -7.32 2.73 -13.06
C GLY A 37 -5.94 3.29 -12.73
N ARG A 38 -5.81 4.13 -11.70
CA ARG A 38 -4.54 4.69 -11.22
C ARG A 38 -3.88 3.77 -10.19
N LEU A 39 -4.68 3.05 -9.42
CA LEU A 39 -4.24 2.02 -8.49
C LEU A 39 -4.61 0.64 -8.99
N VAL A 40 -3.80 -0.34 -8.58
CA VAL A 40 -4.05 -1.75 -8.79
C VAL A 40 -4.08 -2.44 -7.44
N ARG A 41 -5.14 -3.20 -7.18
CA ARG A 41 -5.27 -3.96 -5.95
C ARG A 41 -4.48 -5.26 -6.08
N VAL A 42 -3.37 -5.38 -5.36
CA VAL A 42 -2.52 -6.59 -5.37
C VAL A 42 -3.15 -7.72 -4.56
N ARG A 43 -3.69 -7.40 -3.37
CA ARG A 43 -4.48 -8.30 -2.50
C ARG A 43 -5.40 -7.50 -1.57
N LYS A 44 -6.22 -8.18 -0.76
CA LYS A 44 -7.10 -7.51 0.22
C LYS A 44 -6.26 -6.65 1.18
N GLY A 45 -6.45 -5.32 1.11
CA GLY A 45 -5.74 -4.36 1.97
C GLY A 45 -4.40 -3.86 1.43
N TRP A 46 -3.99 -4.28 0.22
CA TRP A 46 -2.72 -3.90 -0.40
C TRP A 46 -2.93 -3.32 -1.79
N TYR A 47 -2.26 -2.20 -2.06
CA TYR A 47 -2.38 -1.43 -3.28
C TYR A 47 -1.01 -1.16 -3.89
N ALA A 48 -0.95 -1.16 -5.22
CA ALA A 48 0.21 -0.78 -6.01
C ALA A 48 -0.22 0.27 -7.04
N THR A 49 0.73 1.04 -7.56
CA THR A 49 0.49 1.90 -8.73
C THR A 49 0.66 1.09 -10.02
N THR A 50 0.02 1.52 -11.10
CA THR A 50 0.26 0.97 -12.45
C THR A 50 1.70 1.18 -12.94
N SER A 51 2.42 2.11 -12.31
CA SER A 51 3.83 2.38 -12.60
C SER A 51 4.78 1.38 -11.93
N THR A 52 4.29 0.56 -10.97
CA THR A 52 5.12 -0.41 -10.25
C THR A 52 5.51 -1.55 -11.20
N PRO A 53 6.80 -1.88 -11.35
CA PRO A 53 7.23 -2.96 -12.21
C PRO A 53 6.62 -4.29 -11.76
N ILE A 54 6.13 -5.06 -12.73
CA ILE A 54 5.44 -6.34 -12.51
C ILE A 54 6.29 -7.33 -11.70
N GLU A 55 7.61 -7.28 -11.85
CA GLU A 55 8.57 -8.13 -11.12
C GLU A 55 8.53 -7.85 -9.62
N LEU A 56 8.33 -6.60 -9.24
CA LEU A 56 8.24 -6.18 -7.85
C LEU A 56 6.90 -6.61 -7.25
N VAL A 57 5.80 -6.49 -8.00
CA VAL A 57 4.49 -7.04 -7.63
C VAL A 57 4.56 -8.57 -7.47
N ARG A 58 5.27 -9.28 -8.35
CA ARG A 58 5.51 -10.74 -8.23
C ARG A 58 6.35 -11.08 -7.00
N ALA A 59 7.43 -10.33 -6.74
CA ALA A 59 8.28 -10.52 -5.57
C ALA A 59 7.49 -10.37 -4.26
N TRP A 60 6.58 -9.40 -4.17
CA TRP A 60 5.67 -9.26 -3.02
C TRP A 60 4.62 -10.38 -2.93
N ARG A 61 4.19 -10.93 -4.06
CA ARG A 61 3.30 -12.09 -4.11
C ARG A 61 3.95 -13.35 -3.57
N VAL A 62 5.27 -13.52 -3.80
CA VAL A 62 6.07 -14.68 -3.36
C VAL A 62 6.66 -14.46 -1.95
N GLY A 63 7.08 -13.23 -1.63
CA GLY A 63 7.71 -12.84 -0.37
C GLY A 63 6.76 -12.55 0.79
N GLY A 64 5.44 -12.72 0.59
CA GLY A 64 4.38 -12.39 1.54
C GLY A 64 4.41 -13.12 2.90
N ARG A 65 5.39 -13.99 3.16
CA ARG A 65 5.65 -14.59 4.48
C ARG A 65 6.53 -13.69 5.37
N LEU A 66 7.18 -12.64 4.85
CA LEU A 66 8.03 -11.73 5.63
C LEU A 66 7.36 -10.41 6.04
N ALA A 67 6.14 -10.11 5.56
CA ALA A 67 5.38 -8.92 5.96
C ALA A 67 4.67 -9.09 7.33
N CYS A 68 5.35 -9.67 8.32
CA CYS A 68 4.97 -9.61 9.73
C CYS A 68 5.48 -8.31 10.40
N VAL A 69 6.05 -7.39 9.63
CA VAL A 69 6.62 -6.12 10.13
C VAL A 69 6.13 -4.96 9.29
N SER A 70 4.84 -4.68 9.39
CA SER A 70 4.30 -3.35 9.05
C SER A 70 3.11 -3.09 9.97
N ALA A 71 3.43 -2.86 11.24
CA ALA A 71 2.57 -2.15 12.18
C ALA A 71 3.32 -0.88 12.59
N PRO A 72 3.09 0.27 11.95
CA PRO A 72 3.28 1.54 12.62
C PRO A 72 2.02 1.80 13.47
N GLY A 73 2.19 1.99 14.78
CA GLY A 73 1.19 2.63 15.64
C GLY A 73 0.23 1.72 16.42
N GLY A 74 0.52 1.58 17.73
CA GLY A 74 -0.54 1.47 18.76
C GLY A 74 -0.58 0.20 19.61
N HIS A 75 0.39 -0.01 20.51
CA HIS A 75 0.05 -0.48 21.86
C HIS A 75 1.17 -0.14 22.86
N GLU A 76 0.96 0.94 23.59
CA GLU A 76 1.40 1.10 24.97
C GLU A 76 1.02 -0.14 25.80
N LEU A 77 1.95 -1.02 26.18
CA LEU A 77 1.70 -1.95 27.28
C LEU A 77 2.92 -2.01 28.21
N ARG A 78 2.64 -1.54 29.43
CA ARG A 78 3.42 -1.60 30.66
C ARG A 78 4.08 -2.97 30.90
N GLY A 79 5.31 -2.91 31.39
CA GLY A 79 5.95 -3.88 32.26
C GLY A 79 6.91 -3.15 33.17
#